data_AF-A0A8T4HP98-F1
#
_entry.id   AF-A0A8T4HP98-F1
#
_cell.length_a   1.000
_cell.length_b   1.000
_cell.length_c   1.000
_cell.angle_alpha   90.00
_cell.angle_beta   90.00
_cell.angle_gamma   90.00
#
_symmetry.space_group_name_H-M   'P 1'
#
loop_
_entity.id
_entity.type
_entity.pdbx_description
1 polymer ?
#
loop_
_entity_poly.entity_id
_entity_poly.type
_entity_poly.pdbx_seq_one_letter_code
_entity_poly.pdbx_strand_id
1 'polypeptide(L)'
;MVSQWSPGAPVTLAEVLPDEKETTLRHAATVRWPDDAAATALLDLANSMRNQRIDSLASEIRIFGKHGGHPHGDALLIAARHRTDVYPLPRSGDRDVLAAGWRTIASSQLFEAYEPMEIGMHYATDLLPYGPHTKARARGPATHRWGQQLTPCTPTAVHAVLANGAQDVTFYTEPTTGIPAVRKGSSRDVSWIFLAPLRLPDQGAQLESVILEDTVWIQTTDGRIHPGPCTPGEHLWWGPGGGDRPTEAAWVISQLMDDISTYVSLTDHWHHAPAGLTKLLNQTRAYGTELPRPTLEHARTQQADDTP
;
A
#
# COMPACT_ATOMS: atom_id res chain seq x y z
N MET A 1 11.22 -40.25 -3.32
CA MET A 1 11.58 -39.69 -4.63
C MET A 1 10.45 -40.03 -5.58
N VAL A 2 9.68 -39.04 -6.06
CA VAL A 2 8.46 -39.26 -6.88
C VAL A 2 8.78 -39.92 -8.24
N SER A 3 10.05 -39.90 -8.66
CA SER A 3 10.57 -40.54 -9.86
C SER A 3 10.41 -42.07 -9.93
N GLN A 4 10.01 -42.72 -8.84
CA GLN A 4 9.76 -44.17 -8.77
C GLN A 4 8.28 -44.51 -8.52
N TRP A 5 7.38 -43.53 -8.62
CA TRP A 5 5.95 -43.75 -8.37
C TRP A 5 5.29 -44.57 -9.49
N SER A 6 4.39 -45.48 -9.11
CA SER A 6 3.55 -46.26 -10.02
C SER A 6 2.09 -46.26 -9.54
N PRO A 7 1.10 -46.48 -10.44
CA PRO A 7 -0.30 -46.60 -10.04
C PRO A 7 -0.51 -47.67 -8.96
N GLY A 8 -1.13 -47.29 -7.83
CA GLY A 8 -1.31 -48.15 -6.66
C GLY A 8 -0.21 -48.06 -5.60
N ALA A 9 0.90 -47.37 -5.88
CA ALA A 9 1.92 -47.07 -4.88
C ALA A 9 1.39 -46.11 -3.81
N PRO A 10 1.86 -46.21 -2.55
CA PRO A 10 1.46 -45.30 -1.48
C PRO A 10 1.84 -43.85 -1.81
N VAL A 11 1.02 -42.92 -1.35
CA VAL A 11 1.26 -41.48 -1.51
C VAL A 11 2.56 -41.11 -0.81
N THR A 12 3.49 -40.50 -1.56
CA THR A 12 4.76 -40.03 -1.00
C THR A 12 4.58 -38.70 -0.28
N LEU A 13 5.17 -38.56 0.90
CA LEU A 13 5.26 -37.26 1.56
C LEU A 13 6.44 -36.46 1.00
N ALA A 14 6.16 -35.25 0.52
CA ALA A 14 7.13 -34.32 -0.02
C ALA A 14 7.22 -33.07 0.86
N GLU A 15 8.41 -32.52 1.01
CA GLU A 15 8.60 -31.26 1.70
C GLU A 15 8.31 -30.09 0.76
N VAL A 16 7.61 -29.07 1.26
CA VAL A 16 7.49 -27.78 0.58
C VAL A 16 8.76 -26.99 0.93
N LEU A 17 9.52 -26.49 -0.04
CA LEU A 17 10.72 -25.71 0.25
C LEU A 17 10.35 -24.24 0.52
N PRO A 18 11.08 -23.52 1.39
CA PRO A 18 10.91 -22.08 1.54
C PRO A 18 11.23 -21.40 0.20
N ASP A 19 10.55 -20.30 -0.10
CA ASP A 19 10.93 -19.48 -1.27
C ASP A 19 11.96 -18.44 -0.86
N GLU A 20 12.42 -17.69 -1.86
CA GLU A 20 13.38 -16.61 -1.69
C GLU A 20 12.86 -15.57 -0.69
N LYS A 21 11.60 -15.13 -0.81
CA LYS A 21 11.01 -14.13 0.09
C LYS A 21 10.96 -14.59 1.55
N GLU A 22 10.51 -15.82 1.80
CA GLU A 22 10.54 -16.40 3.14
C GLU A 22 11.99 -16.47 3.68
N THR A 23 12.93 -16.89 2.84
CA THR A 23 14.35 -17.02 3.22
C THR A 23 14.95 -15.65 3.57
N THR A 24 14.69 -14.62 2.76
CA THR A 24 15.11 -13.23 3.01
C THR A 24 14.56 -12.71 4.33
N LEU A 25 13.26 -12.88 4.59
CA LEU A 25 12.63 -12.42 5.85
C LEU A 25 13.23 -13.14 7.07
N ARG A 26 13.42 -14.47 6.99
CA ARG A 26 14.03 -15.24 8.08
C ARG A 26 15.49 -14.85 8.30
N HIS A 27 16.25 -14.58 7.25
CA HIS A 27 17.63 -14.12 7.37
C HIS A 27 17.69 -12.75 8.06
N ALA A 28 16.87 -11.80 7.61
CA ALA A 28 16.78 -10.48 8.21
C ALA A 28 16.34 -10.51 9.69
N ALA A 29 15.53 -11.48 10.09
CA ALA A 29 15.14 -11.64 11.50
C ALA A 29 16.32 -12.02 12.43
N THR A 30 17.46 -12.46 11.88
CA THR A 30 18.68 -12.76 12.65
C THR A 30 19.62 -11.55 12.82
N VAL A 31 19.33 -10.45 12.12
CA VAL A 31 20.07 -9.19 12.23
C VAL A 31 19.82 -8.57 13.60
N ARG A 32 20.82 -7.84 14.11
CA ARG A 32 20.70 -7.11 15.37
C ARG A 32 19.86 -5.84 15.20
N TRP A 33 18.57 -5.96 15.42
CA TRP A 33 17.63 -4.84 15.45
C TRP A 33 17.71 -4.05 16.76
N PRO A 34 17.23 -2.79 16.79
CA PRO A 34 17.11 -2.01 18.02
C PRO A 34 16.14 -2.60 19.05
N ASP A 35 15.14 -3.37 18.58
CA ASP A 35 14.09 -4.00 19.38
C ASP A 35 13.73 -5.40 18.83
N ASP A 36 13.02 -6.18 19.64
CA ASP A 36 12.53 -7.51 19.25
C ASP A 36 11.29 -7.44 18.34
N ALA A 37 10.66 -6.27 18.21
CA ALA A 37 9.44 -6.10 17.42
C ALA A 37 9.72 -6.25 15.93
N ALA A 38 10.86 -5.74 15.44
CA ALA A 38 11.30 -5.93 14.06
C ALA A 38 11.49 -7.41 13.70
N ALA A 39 12.22 -8.16 14.54
CA ALA A 39 12.42 -9.61 14.34
C ALA A 39 11.08 -10.37 14.39
N THR A 40 10.19 -9.99 15.30
CA THR A 40 8.84 -10.57 15.42
C THR A 40 8.01 -10.32 14.15
N ALA A 41 8.02 -9.10 13.62
CA ALA A 41 7.29 -8.74 12.39
C ALA A 41 7.79 -9.53 11.15
N LEU A 42 9.11 -9.69 11.03
CA LEU A 42 9.73 -10.45 9.93
C LEU A 42 9.36 -11.93 10.00
N LEU A 43 9.44 -12.54 11.19
CA LEU A 43 9.07 -13.94 11.40
C LEU A 43 7.57 -14.17 11.21
N ASP A 44 6.71 -13.23 11.65
CA ASP A 44 5.26 -13.33 11.43
C ASP A 44 4.92 -13.33 9.94
N LEU A 45 5.51 -12.41 9.16
CA LEU A 45 5.26 -12.36 7.72
C LEU A 45 5.81 -13.61 7.01
N ALA A 46 7.02 -14.08 7.37
CA ALA A 46 7.58 -15.31 6.83
C ALA A 46 6.67 -16.52 7.11
N ASN A 47 6.14 -16.61 8.33
CA ASN A 47 5.21 -17.66 8.71
C ASN A 47 3.86 -17.52 7.97
N SER A 48 3.33 -16.30 7.81
CA SER A 48 2.12 -16.03 7.04
C SER A 48 2.24 -16.52 5.59
N MET A 49 3.32 -16.15 4.90
CA MET A 49 3.57 -16.54 3.51
C MET A 49 3.67 -18.06 3.34
N ARG A 50 4.35 -18.72 4.29
CA ARG A 50 4.52 -20.16 4.28
C ARG A 50 3.21 -20.90 4.62
N ASN A 51 2.39 -20.40 5.55
CA ASN A 51 1.05 -20.93 5.83
C ASN A 51 0.17 -20.86 4.58
N GLN A 52 0.09 -19.68 3.96
CA GLN A 52 -0.72 -19.45 2.76
C GLN A 52 -0.33 -20.39 1.62
N ARG A 53 0.97 -20.61 1.40
CA ARG A 53 1.44 -21.52 0.34
C ARG A 53 0.97 -22.95 0.55
N ILE A 54 1.01 -23.41 1.79
CA ILE A 54 0.64 -24.78 2.15
C ILE A 54 -0.87 -24.96 2.06
N ASP A 55 -1.64 -24.00 2.55
CA ASP A 55 -3.09 -24.00 2.43
C ASP A 55 -3.54 -23.97 0.96
N SER A 56 -2.89 -23.14 0.13
CA SER A 56 -3.13 -23.11 -1.32
C SER A 56 -2.82 -24.45 -1.97
N LEU A 57 -1.66 -25.04 -1.67
CA LEU A 57 -1.28 -26.35 -2.22
C LEU A 57 -2.24 -27.47 -1.77
N ALA A 58 -2.70 -27.43 -0.52
CA ALA A 58 -3.70 -28.38 -0.01
C ALA A 58 -5.03 -28.23 -0.73
N SER A 59 -5.44 -26.99 -1.01
CA SER A 59 -6.66 -26.70 -1.77
C SER A 59 -6.54 -27.18 -3.22
N GLU A 60 -5.43 -26.91 -3.91
CA GLU A 60 -5.18 -27.37 -5.28
C GLU A 60 -5.19 -28.90 -5.39
N ILE A 61 -4.44 -29.59 -4.53
CA ILE A 61 -4.42 -31.06 -4.48
C ILE A 61 -5.83 -31.62 -4.29
N ARG A 62 -6.64 -30.98 -3.43
CA ARG A 62 -8.03 -31.37 -3.21
C ARG A 62 -8.91 -31.12 -4.43
N ILE A 63 -8.74 -29.99 -5.13
CA ILE A 63 -9.50 -29.65 -6.34
C ILE A 63 -9.21 -30.68 -7.44
N PHE A 64 -7.93 -30.84 -7.80
CA PHE A 64 -7.53 -31.75 -8.87
C PHE A 64 -7.76 -33.23 -8.53
N GLY A 65 -7.56 -33.60 -7.26
CA GLY A 65 -7.81 -34.96 -6.78
C GLY A 65 -9.28 -35.34 -6.67
N LYS A 66 -10.22 -34.38 -6.71
CA LYS A 66 -11.67 -34.64 -6.67
C LYS A 66 -12.37 -34.39 -8.01
N HIS A 67 -11.97 -33.36 -8.74
CA HIS A 67 -12.70 -32.87 -9.91
C HIS A 67 -11.89 -32.96 -11.21
N GLY A 68 -10.65 -33.47 -11.15
CA GLY A 68 -9.79 -33.54 -12.32
C GLY A 68 -9.25 -32.17 -12.74
N GLY A 69 -8.52 -32.13 -13.85
CA GLY A 69 -7.98 -30.89 -14.45
C GLY A 69 -8.93 -30.18 -15.42
N HIS A 70 -10.11 -30.73 -15.68
CA HIS A 70 -11.10 -30.22 -16.63
C HIS A 70 -12.51 -30.39 -16.03
N PRO A 71 -13.49 -29.52 -16.32
CA PRO A 71 -14.88 -29.63 -15.82
C PRO A 71 -15.58 -30.98 -16.07
N HIS A 72 -15.03 -31.80 -16.97
CA HIS A 72 -15.52 -33.15 -17.33
C HIS A 72 -14.41 -34.21 -17.28
N GLY A 73 -13.28 -33.89 -16.65
CA GLY A 73 -12.15 -34.81 -16.53
C GLY A 73 -12.30 -35.73 -15.33
N ASP A 74 -11.67 -36.90 -15.40
CA ASP A 74 -11.58 -37.81 -14.27
C ASP A 74 -10.71 -37.22 -13.14
N ALA A 75 -11.00 -37.61 -11.90
CA ALA A 75 -10.19 -37.26 -10.74
C ALA A 75 -8.73 -37.70 -10.95
N LEU A 76 -7.78 -36.80 -10.68
CA LEU A 76 -6.36 -37.11 -10.82
C LEU A 76 -5.86 -37.94 -9.63
N LEU A 77 -5.04 -38.95 -9.92
CA LEU A 77 -4.31 -39.70 -8.89
C LEU A 77 -3.18 -38.84 -8.34
N ILE A 78 -3.23 -38.55 -7.03
CA ILE A 78 -2.23 -37.74 -6.35
C ILE A 78 -1.09 -38.62 -5.85
N ALA A 79 0.03 -38.60 -6.56
CA ALA A 79 1.23 -39.40 -6.26
C ALA A 79 2.02 -38.92 -5.02
N ALA A 80 1.96 -37.62 -4.73
CA ALA A 80 2.66 -37.01 -3.62
C ALA A 80 1.81 -35.96 -2.91
N ARG A 81 1.96 -35.87 -1.59
CA ARG A 81 1.33 -34.84 -0.75
C ARG A 81 2.39 -34.17 0.11
N HIS A 82 2.16 -32.92 0.46
CA HIS A 82 2.94 -32.29 1.50
C HIS A 82 2.41 -32.72 2.86
N ARG A 83 3.27 -32.65 3.87
CA ARG A 83 2.83 -32.78 5.25
C ARG A 83 1.94 -31.57 5.59
N THR A 84 1.03 -31.72 6.56
CA THR A 84 0.15 -30.61 7.03
C THR A 84 0.09 -30.54 8.55
N ASP A 85 0.88 -31.36 9.24
CA ASP A 85 0.89 -31.53 10.68
C ASP A 85 1.84 -30.56 11.41
N VAL A 86 2.79 -29.93 10.72
CA VAL A 86 3.88 -29.13 11.34
C VAL A 86 4.29 -27.88 10.52
N TYR A 87 3.35 -27.05 10.07
CA TYR A 87 3.65 -25.90 9.18
C TYR A 87 3.30 -24.57 9.82
N PRO A 88 3.86 -23.44 9.35
CA PRO A 88 4.48 -22.42 10.18
C PRO A 88 3.45 -21.72 11.08
N LEU A 89 3.08 -22.37 12.15
CA LEU A 89 2.16 -21.85 13.15
C LEU A 89 3.06 -21.72 14.37
N PRO A 90 3.70 -20.57 14.58
CA PRO A 90 2.96 -19.50 15.24
C PRO A 90 3.05 -18.14 14.55
N ARG A 91 1.92 -17.43 14.59
CA ARG A 91 1.74 -16.04 14.21
C ARG A 91 1.45 -15.20 15.45
N SER A 92 1.89 -13.95 15.45
CA SER A 92 1.48 -13.01 16.49
C SER A 92 0.05 -12.53 16.21
N GLY A 93 -0.81 -12.59 17.22
CA GLY A 93 -2.09 -11.87 17.21
C GLY A 93 -1.95 -10.40 17.62
N ASP A 94 -0.78 -10.00 18.10
CA ASP A 94 -0.52 -8.63 18.57
C ASP A 94 -0.14 -7.73 17.39
N ARG A 95 -1.15 -7.04 16.86
CA ARG A 95 -1.01 -6.15 15.71
C ARG A 95 -0.13 -4.92 16.02
N ASP A 96 -0.12 -4.46 17.27
CA ASP A 96 0.64 -3.28 17.67
C ASP A 96 2.15 -3.57 17.67
N VAL A 97 2.55 -4.74 18.16
CA VAL A 97 3.94 -5.22 18.07
C VAL A 97 4.38 -5.35 16.61
N LEU A 98 3.53 -5.92 15.75
CA LEU A 98 3.85 -6.07 14.33
C LEU A 98 4.00 -4.70 13.63
N ALA A 99 3.08 -3.77 13.87
CA ALA A 99 3.15 -2.42 13.30
C ALA A 99 4.37 -1.63 13.82
N ALA A 100 4.73 -1.81 15.11
CA ALA A 100 5.96 -1.24 15.67
C ALA A 100 7.21 -1.80 14.97
N GLY A 101 7.27 -3.13 14.76
CA GLY A 101 8.37 -3.77 14.05
C GLY A 101 8.54 -3.28 12.61
N TRP A 102 7.45 -3.16 11.85
CA TRP A 102 7.49 -2.61 10.50
C TRP A 102 7.92 -1.14 10.45
N ARG A 103 7.57 -0.34 11.47
CA ARG A 103 8.07 1.04 11.61
C ARG A 103 9.59 1.06 11.86
N THR A 104 10.10 0.16 12.71
CA THR A 104 11.55 0.01 12.93
C THR A 104 12.27 -0.39 11.65
N ILE A 105 11.73 -1.33 10.86
CA ILE A 105 12.32 -1.74 9.57
C ILE A 105 12.30 -0.60 8.56
N ALA A 106 11.16 0.09 8.40
CA ALA A 106 11.00 1.18 7.42
C ALA A 106 11.95 2.36 7.68
N SER A 107 12.19 2.68 8.96
CA SER A 107 13.07 3.77 9.39
C SER A 107 14.56 3.37 9.48
N SER A 108 14.88 2.09 9.30
CA SER A 108 16.25 1.58 9.39
C SER A 108 17.13 2.07 8.24
N GLN A 109 18.41 2.32 8.53
CA GLN A 109 19.45 2.59 7.53
C GLN A 109 20.31 1.36 7.23
N LEU A 110 19.99 0.21 7.83
CA LEU A 110 20.69 -1.05 7.59
C LEU A 110 20.43 -1.54 6.16
N PHE A 111 21.48 -2.07 5.51
CA PHE A 111 21.36 -2.64 4.17
C PHE A 111 20.41 -3.84 4.16
N GLU A 112 20.46 -4.65 5.22
CA GLU A 112 19.64 -5.84 5.42
C GLU A 112 18.14 -5.54 5.60
N ALA A 113 17.77 -4.27 5.80
CA ALA A 113 16.38 -3.83 5.88
C ALA A 113 15.73 -3.62 4.50
N TYR A 114 16.52 -3.50 3.42
CA TYR A 114 16.01 -3.16 2.08
C TYR A 114 15.03 -4.20 1.53
N GLU A 115 15.48 -5.43 1.30
CA GLU A 115 14.64 -6.48 0.70
C GLU A 115 13.45 -6.84 1.59
N PRO A 116 13.59 -6.97 2.93
CA PRO A 116 12.42 -7.17 3.80
C PRO A 116 11.40 -6.04 3.72
N MET A 117 11.84 -4.79 3.59
CA MET A 117 10.95 -3.65 3.43
C MET A 117 10.19 -3.75 2.09
N GLU A 118 10.87 -4.11 1.00
CA GLU A 118 10.24 -4.33 -0.30
C GLU A 118 9.17 -5.42 -0.22
N ILE A 119 9.47 -6.55 0.44
CA ILE A 119 8.51 -7.62 0.67
C ILE A 119 7.33 -7.11 1.53
N GLY A 120 7.61 -6.39 2.62
CA GLY A 120 6.59 -5.82 3.50
C GLY A 120 5.62 -4.87 2.78
N MET A 121 6.12 -4.04 1.87
CA MET A 121 5.29 -3.14 1.04
C MET A 121 4.32 -3.87 0.11
N HIS A 122 4.50 -5.17 -0.13
CA HIS A 122 3.59 -5.97 -0.95
C HIS A 122 2.67 -6.86 -0.12
N TYR A 123 3.13 -7.37 1.03
CA TYR A 123 2.44 -8.43 1.76
C TYR A 123 2.01 -8.07 3.19
N ALA A 124 2.47 -6.94 3.73
CA ALA A 124 2.14 -6.46 5.07
C ALA A 124 1.67 -4.99 5.03
N THR A 125 0.98 -4.61 3.94
CA THR A 125 0.58 -3.23 3.66
C THR A 125 -0.19 -2.60 4.82
N ASP A 126 -1.09 -3.35 5.44
CA ASP A 126 -1.96 -2.93 6.54
C ASP A 126 -1.23 -2.73 7.89
N LEU A 127 0.04 -3.11 7.97
CA LEU A 127 0.92 -2.93 9.13
C LEU A 127 1.93 -1.79 8.93
N LEU A 128 2.03 -1.26 7.71
CA LEU A 128 2.95 -0.17 7.42
C LEU A 128 2.44 1.16 7.98
N PRO A 129 3.33 2.06 8.42
CA PRO A 129 2.94 3.37 8.93
C PRO A 129 2.57 4.38 7.82
N TYR A 130 2.43 3.90 6.58
CA TYR A 130 2.21 4.72 5.40
C TYR A 130 1.14 4.11 4.51
N GLY A 131 0.47 4.94 3.73
CA GLY A 131 -0.46 4.55 2.70
C GLY A 131 0.23 4.09 1.40
N PRO A 132 -0.49 4.13 0.27
CA PRO A 132 -0.01 3.61 -1.01
C PRO A 132 1.22 4.33 -1.59
N HIS A 133 1.96 3.59 -2.41
CA HIS A 133 2.97 4.14 -3.32
C HIS A 133 2.31 5.04 -4.38
N THR A 134 2.79 6.30 -4.43
CA THR A 134 2.25 7.34 -5.30
C THR A 134 3.37 7.98 -6.14
N LYS A 135 3.05 8.25 -7.41
CA LYS A 135 3.93 8.94 -8.35
C LYS A 135 3.27 10.20 -8.86
N ALA A 136 3.97 11.32 -8.79
CA ALA A 136 3.52 12.60 -9.33
C ALA A 136 4.61 13.31 -10.13
N ARG A 137 4.24 14.04 -11.18
CA ARG A 137 5.17 14.80 -12.02
C ARG A 137 5.63 16.05 -11.29
N ALA A 138 6.93 16.31 -11.26
CA ALA A 138 7.49 17.42 -10.46
C ALA A 138 7.18 18.83 -10.98
N ARG A 139 6.51 18.98 -12.13
CA ARG A 139 6.22 20.27 -12.75
C ARG A 139 4.84 20.83 -12.43
N GLY A 140 3.97 20.07 -11.76
CA GLY A 140 2.65 20.57 -11.45
C GLY A 140 2.66 21.55 -10.27
N PRO A 141 1.67 22.45 -10.18
CA PRO A 141 1.61 23.45 -9.12
C PRO A 141 1.55 22.87 -7.70
N ALA A 142 0.82 21.76 -7.48
CA ALA A 142 0.72 21.13 -6.16
C ALA A 142 2.04 20.46 -5.76
N THR A 143 2.61 19.66 -6.66
CA THR A 143 3.90 19.00 -6.45
C THR A 143 5.05 19.97 -6.24
N HIS A 144 5.05 21.12 -6.92
CA HIS A 144 6.05 22.17 -6.69
C HIS A 144 5.94 22.75 -5.28
N ARG A 145 4.73 23.14 -4.86
CA ARG A 145 4.47 23.69 -3.52
C ARG A 145 4.75 22.68 -2.41
N TRP A 146 4.39 21.41 -2.60
CA TRP A 146 4.71 20.34 -1.65
C TRP A 146 6.21 20.06 -1.61
N GLY A 147 6.89 19.99 -2.76
CA GLY A 147 8.33 19.73 -2.84
C GLY A 147 9.18 20.77 -2.10
N GLN A 148 8.72 22.03 -2.01
CA GLN A 148 9.36 23.09 -1.23
C GLN A 148 9.27 22.89 0.30
N GLN A 149 8.34 22.06 0.77
CA GLN A 149 8.13 21.76 2.20
C GLN A 149 8.99 20.57 2.68
N LEU A 150 9.59 19.84 1.74
CA LEU A 150 10.34 18.62 2.03
C LEU A 150 11.73 18.91 2.57
N THR A 151 12.17 18.09 3.53
CA THR A 151 13.51 18.19 4.12
C THR A 151 14.41 17.09 3.55
N PRO A 152 15.56 17.42 2.94
CA PRO A 152 16.54 16.42 2.52
C PRO A 152 16.97 15.54 3.69
N CYS A 153 17.12 14.24 3.47
CA CYS A 153 17.45 13.30 4.53
C CYS A 153 18.46 12.23 4.08
N THR A 154 19.06 11.55 5.06
CA THR A 154 19.76 10.29 4.82
C THR A 154 18.72 9.21 4.49
N PRO A 155 18.91 8.41 3.42
CA PRO A 155 17.94 7.39 3.04
C PRO A 155 17.83 6.28 4.10
N THR A 156 16.60 5.84 4.32
CA THR A 156 16.28 4.62 5.08
C THR A 156 15.87 3.50 4.11
N ALA A 157 15.54 2.31 4.62
CA ALA A 157 15.08 1.17 3.83
C ALA A 157 13.90 1.55 2.91
N VAL A 158 12.90 2.26 3.44
CA VAL A 158 11.75 2.69 2.63
C VAL A 158 12.15 3.66 1.51
N HIS A 159 13.10 4.57 1.76
CA HIS A 159 13.62 5.46 0.73
C HIS A 159 14.33 4.70 -0.39
N ALA A 160 15.11 3.68 -0.02
CA ALA A 160 15.80 2.83 -0.98
C ALA A 160 14.79 2.04 -1.84
N VAL A 161 13.73 1.47 -1.24
CA VAL A 161 12.66 0.79 -1.99
C VAL A 161 11.96 1.76 -2.94
N LEU A 162 11.62 2.96 -2.47
CA LEU A 162 11.05 4.00 -3.33
C LEU A 162 12.01 4.41 -4.45
N ALA A 163 13.32 4.42 -4.22
CA ALA A 163 14.32 4.71 -5.26
C ALA A 163 14.37 3.62 -6.34
N ASN A 164 14.15 2.35 -5.97
CA ASN A 164 14.14 1.20 -6.88
C ASN A 164 15.35 1.21 -7.85
N GLY A 165 16.55 1.30 -7.28
CA GLY A 165 17.83 1.27 -8.04
C GLY A 165 18.11 2.48 -8.95
N ALA A 166 17.29 3.54 -8.92
CA ALA A 166 17.52 4.72 -9.74
C ALA A 166 18.84 5.44 -9.37
N GLN A 167 19.61 5.85 -10.39
CA GLN A 167 20.90 6.53 -10.19
C GLN A 167 20.74 8.03 -9.88
N ASP A 168 19.87 8.73 -10.62
CA ASP A 168 19.56 10.15 -10.40
C ASP A 168 18.45 10.31 -9.35
N VAL A 169 18.84 10.19 -8.08
CA VAL A 169 17.89 10.16 -6.96
C VAL A 169 18.30 11.08 -5.82
N THR A 170 17.32 11.79 -5.26
CA THR A 170 17.49 12.55 -4.00
C THR A 170 16.38 12.20 -3.03
N PHE A 171 16.72 12.15 -1.74
CA PHE A 171 15.88 11.61 -0.66
C PHE A 171 15.40 12.70 0.27
N TYR A 172 14.13 12.62 0.64
CA TYR A 172 13.47 13.62 1.46
C TYR A 172 12.47 12.99 2.41
N THR A 173 12.20 13.66 3.52
CA THR A 173 11.07 13.38 4.40
C THR A 173 10.17 14.60 4.44
N GLU A 174 8.85 14.37 4.40
CA GLU A 174 7.90 15.44 4.69
C GLU A 174 7.78 15.62 6.21
N PRO A 175 8.10 16.80 6.75
CA PRO A 175 8.34 16.98 8.18
C PRO A 175 7.10 16.84 9.07
N THR A 176 5.88 16.99 8.54
CA THR A 176 4.66 16.98 9.36
C THR A 176 3.99 15.62 9.47
N THR A 177 3.99 14.85 8.39
CA THR A 177 3.41 13.50 8.30
C THR A 177 4.47 12.42 8.44
N GLY A 178 5.76 12.76 8.24
CA GLY A 178 6.88 11.82 8.28
C GLY A 178 6.95 10.89 7.08
N ILE A 179 6.19 11.15 6.01
CA ILE A 179 6.20 10.29 4.82
C ILE A 179 7.55 10.38 4.08
N PRO A 180 8.07 9.25 3.61
CA PRO A 180 9.28 9.23 2.78
C PRO A 180 8.95 9.69 1.36
N ALA A 181 9.85 10.48 0.78
CA ALA A 181 9.73 10.99 -0.56
C ALA A 181 11.07 10.91 -1.30
N VAL A 182 10.99 10.62 -2.59
CA VAL A 182 12.12 10.44 -3.47
C VAL A 182 11.88 11.23 -4.74
N ARG A 183 12.84 12.08 -5.11
CA ARG A 183 12.84 12.76 -6.39
C ARG A 183 13.71 12.00 -7.36
N LYS A 184 13.12 11.50 -8.44
CA LYS A 184 13.80 10.72 -9.50
C LYS A 184 13.93 11.51 -10.78
N GLY A 185 15.05 11.29 -11.47
CA GLY A 185 15.29 11.72 -12.85
C GLY A 185 16.06 13.03 -12.96
N SER A 186 16.56 13.27 -14.17
CA SER A 186 17.26 14.51 -14.53
C SER A 186 16.28 15.53 -15.12
N SER A 187 16.67 16.82 -15.08
CA SER A 187 15.90 18.06 -15.28
C SER A 187 14.64 18.07 -16.18
N ARG A 188 14.52 17.19 -17.19
CA ARG A 188 13.38 17.15 -18.10
C ARG A 188 12.25 16.19 -17.71
N ASP A 189 12.54 15.09 -17.02
CA ASP A 189 11.56 14.04 -16.66
C ASP A 189 11.61 13.71 -15.16
N VAL A 190 11.53 14.77 -14.36
CA VAL A 190 11.59 14.64 -12.90
C VAL A 190 10.22 14.22 -12.35
N SER A 191 10.21 13.19 -11.51
CA SER A 191 9.03 12.75 -10.77
C SER A 191 9.30 12.63 -9.28
N TRP A 192 8.26 12.90 -8.51
CA TRP A 192 8.20 12.59 -7.09
C TRP A 192 7.58 11.20 -6.91
N ILE A 193 8.23 10.39 -6.09
CA ILE A 193 7.80 9.07 -5.68
C ILE A 193 7.72 9.09 -4.16
N PHE A 194 6.56 8.80 -3.59
CA PHE A 194 6.34 8.89 -2.15
C PHE A 194 5.29 7.89 -1.69
N LEU A 195 5.14 7.74 -0.38
CA LEU A 195 4.01 7.04 0.22
C LEU A 195 2.99 8.06 0.71
N ALA A 196 1.71 7.85 0.40
CA ALA A 196 0.66 8.73 0.90
C ALA A 196 0.57 8.64 2.43
N PRO A 197 0.18 9.73 3.12
CA PRO A 197 -0.03 9.67 4.55
C PRO A 197 -1.26 8.80 4.88
N LEU A 198 -1.28 8.17 6.05
CA LEU A 198 -2.50 7.48 6.53
C LEU A 198 -3.55 8.46 7.07
N ARG A 199 -3.09 9.62 7.52
CA ARG A 199 -3.87 10.73 8.08
C ARG A 199 -3.07 12.02 7.98
N LEU A 200 -3.75 13.16 7.95
CA LEU A 200 -3.09 14.46 8.05
C LEU A 200 -2.92 14.87 9.52
N PRO A 201 -1.94 15.73 9.84
CA PRO A 201 -1.68 16.14 11.21
C PRO A 201 -2.83 17.01 11.76
N ASP A 202 -3.32 16.67 12.95
CA ASP A 202 -4.28 17.50 13.70
C ASP A 202 -3.54 18.65 14.40
N GLN A 203 -3.40 19.77 13.70
CA GLN A 203 -2.78 20.99 14.24
C GLN A 203 -3.77 22.16 14.27
N GLY A 204 -5.07 21.87 14.32
CA GLY A 204 -6.14 22.88 14.26
C GLY A 204 -6.32 23.52 12.88
N ALA A 205 -5.60 23.05 11.87
CA ALA A 205 -5.82 23.43 10.48
C ALA A 205 -7.04 22.69 9.91
N GLN A 206 -7.69 23.27 8.90
CA GLN A 206 -8.82 22.66 8.21
C GLN A 206 -8.51 22.51 6.73
N LEU A 207 -9.27 21.66 6.02
CA LEU A 207 -9.24 21.62 4.56
C LEU A 207 -9.63 23.00 4.00
N GLU A 208 -8.71 23.65 3.28
CA GLU A 208 -8.93 24.94 2.61
C GLU A 208 -9.29 24.74 1.13
N SER A 209 -8.58 23.86 0.44
CA SER A 209 -8.85 23.52 -0.95
C SER A 209 -8.32 22.14 -1.31
N VAL A 210 -8.78 21.62 -2.45
CA VAL A 210 -8.31 20.35 -3.03
C VAL A 210 -7.74 20.62 -4.42
N ILE A 211 -6.55 20.11 -4.71
CA ILE A 211 -5.92 20.26 -6.03
C ILE A 211 -5.86 18.90 -6.71
N LEU A 212 -6.31 18.87 -7.97
CA LEU A 212 -6.49 17.65 -8.74
C LEU A 212 -5.32 17.49 -9.74
N GLU A 213 -4.27 16.76 -9.35
CA GLU A 213 -2.97 16.74 -10.05
C GLU A 213 -2.17 15.45 -9.81
N ASP A 214 -2.27 14.45 -10.71
CA ASP A 214 -1.66 13.10 -10.60
C ASP A 214 -2.16 12.26 -9.39
N THR A 215 -2.47 12.93 -8.28
CA THR A 215 -3.17 12.48 -7.08
C THR A 215 -4.09 13.61 -6.61
N VAL A 216 -4.94 13.33 -5.63
CA VAL A 216 -5.63 14.36 -4.86
C VAL A 216 -4.64 14.99 -3.86
N TRP A 217 -4.48 16.32 -3.91
CA TRP A 217 -3.70 17.09 -2.95
C TRP A 217 -4.63 17.92 -2.07
N ILE A 218 -4.29 18.04 -0.80
CA ILE A 218 -5.04 18.79 0.20
C ILE A 218 -4.23 20.02 0.58
N GLN A 219 -4.79 21.20 0.38
CA GLN A 219 -4.28 22.43 0.97
C GLN A 219 -5.03 22.70 2.27
N THR A 220 -4.28 22.97 3.33
CA THR A 220 -4.81 23.30 4.65
C THR A 220 -4.76 24.79 4.91
N THR A 221 -5.61 25.28 5.82
CA THR A 221 -5.74 26.72 6.14
C THR A 221 -4.48 27.38 6.71
N ASP A 222 -3.48 26.59 7.13
CA ASP A 222 -2.15 27.08 7.53
C ASP A 222 -1.19 27.23 6.32
N GLY A 223 -1.68 27.02 5.10
CA GLY A 223 -0.94 27.17 3.84
C GLY A 223 -0.09 25.95 3.46
N ARG A 224 -0.17 24.85 4.22
CA ARG A 224 0.52 23.61 3.87
C ARG A 224 -0.20 22.84 2.78
N ILE A 225 0.56 21.99 2.09
CA ILE A 225 0.01 21.09 1.07
C ILE A 225 0.46 19.69 1.39
N HIS A 226 -0.49 18.77 1.41
CA HIS A 226 -0.25 17.36 1.67
C HIS A 226 -0.82 16.52 0.53
N PRO A 227 -0.21 15.37 0.21
CA PRO A 227 -0.92 14.34 -0.53
C PRO A 227 -2.17 13.92 0.27
N GLY A 228 -3.26 13.61 -0.43
CA GLY A 228 -4.47 13.09 0.19
C GLY A 228 -4.17 11.81 0.98
N PRO A 229 -4.67 11.67 2.22
CA PRO A 229 -4.47 10.47 3.00
C PRO A 229 -5.23 9.29 2.39
N CYS A 230 -4.70 8.07 2.53
CA CYS A 230 -5.35 6.86 2.02
C CYS A 230 -4.84 5.62 2.76
N THR A 231 -5.71 4.62 2.98
CA THR A 231 -5.26 3.36 3.59
C THR A 231 -4.32 2.58 2.67
N PRO A 232 -3.48 1.68 3.23
CA PRO A 232 -2.59 0.86 2.42
C PRO A 232 -3.34 -0.01 1.41
N GLY A 233 -2.93 0.05 0.13
CA GLY A 233 -3.53 -0.72 -0.96
C GLY A 233 -4.66 0.01 -1.71
N GLU A 234 -5.14 1.12 -1.17
CA GLU A 234 -6.10 2.03 -1.81
C GLU A 234 -5.34 3.24 -2.36
N HIS A 235 -5.66 3.74 -3.56
CA HIS A 235 -4.88 4.81 -4.22
C HIS A 235 -5.79 5.96 -4.67
N LEU A 236 -5.56 7.19 -4.17
CA LEU A 236 -6.28 8.41 -4.61
C LEU A 236 -5.70 9.03 -5.88
N TRP A 237 -5.61 8.23 -6.93
CA TRP A 237 -4.97 8.62 -8.16
C TRP A 237 -5.85 9.57 -9.02
N TRP A 238 -5.24 10.60 -9.62
CA TRP A 238 -5.95 11.60 -10.43
C TRP A 238 -5.25 11.89 -11.77
N GLY A 239 -5.69 11.28 -12.89
CA GLY A 239 -5.08 11.53 -14.21
C GLY A 239 -5.65 10.70 -15.37
N PRO A 240 -4.88 10.38 -16.43
CA PRO A 240 -5.30 9.46 -17.51
C PRO A 240 -5.19 7.97 -17.13
N GLY A 241 -6.28 7.18 -17.16
CA GLY A 241 -6.33 5.82 -16.60
C GLY A 241 -7.75 5.33 -16.24
N GLY A 242 -7.89 4.09 -15.73
CA GLY A 242 -9.16 3.46 -15.35
C GLY A 242 -9.54 3.65 -13.87
N GLY A 243 -10.77 3.28 -13.46
CA GLY A 243 -11.28 3.33 -12.07
C GLY A 243 -12.26 4.47 -11.77
N ASP A 244 -13.05 4.33 -10.70
CA ASP A 244 -14.07 5.31 -10.24
C ASP A 244 -13.48 6.38 -9.30
N ARG A 245 -12.51 7.12 -9.84
CA ARG A 245 -11.78 8.16 -9.11
C ARG A 245 -12.66 9.29 -8.56
N PRO A 246 -13.70 9.77 -9.28
CA PRO A 246 -14.55 10.82 -8.74
C PRO A 246 -15.25 10.40 -7.44
N THR A 247 -15.71 9.15 -7.35
CA THR A 247 -16.38 8.63 -6.15
C THR A 247 -15.39 8.41 -5.02
N GLU A 248 -14.21 7.83 -5.29
CA GLU A 248 -13.13 7.67 -4.31
C GLU A 248 -12.70 9.01 -3.70
N ALA A 249 -12.43 10.00 -4.56
CA ALA A 249 -12.04 11.33 -4.15
C ALA A 249 -13.18 12.06 -3.42
N ALA A 250 -14.43 11.96 -3.88
CA ALA A 250 -15.59 12.55 -3.21
C ALA A 250 -15.73 12.02 -1.77
N TRP A 251 -15.57 10.71 -1.60
CA TRP A 251 -15.67 10.07 -0.29
C TRP A 251 -14.57 10.53 0.67
N VAL A 252 -13.32 10.56 0.23
CA VAL A 252 -12.21 11.03 1.07
C VAL A 252 -12.34 12.51 1.39
N ILE A 253 -12.63 13.35 0.39
CA ILE A 253 -12.79 14.79 0.59
C ILE A 253 -13.92 15.07 1.57
N SER A 254 -15.06 14.36 1.47
CA SER A 254 -16.18 14.53 2.40
C SER A 254 -15.78 14.27 3.85
N GLN A 255 -15.00 13.21 4.11
CA GLN A 255 -14.52 12.89 5.46
C GLN A 255 -13.53 13.95 5.98
N LEU A 256 -12.59 14.39 5.14
CA LEU A 256 -11.61 15.42 5.51
C LEU A 256 -12.21 16.80 5.74
N MET A 257 -13.35 17.09 5.11
CA MET A 257 -14.10 18.32 5.37
C MET A 257 -14.69 18.35 6.78
N ASP A 258 -15.06 17.19 7.33
CA ASP A 258 -15.60 17.06 8.69
C ASP A 258 -14.48 16.98 9.74
N ASP A 259 -13.43 16.19 9.46
CA ASP A 259 -12.24 16.08 10.30
C ASP A 259 -11.01 15.81 9.43
N ILE A 260 -10.07 16.77 9.40
CA ILE A 260 -8.85 16.68 8.59
C ILE A 260 -7.94 15.53 9.04
N SER A 261 -8.03 15.12 10.30
CA SER A 261 -7.15 14.14 10.93
C SER A 261 -7.69 12.72 10.87
N THR A 262 -8.88 12.55 10.30
CA THR A 262 -9.59 11.28 10.22
C THR A 262 -8.80 10.24 9.43
N TYR A 263 -8.92 8.99 9.85
CA TYR A 263 -8.39 7.85 9.10
C TYR A 263 -9.38 7.50 7.99
N VAL A 264 -8.96 7.65 6.74
CA VAL A 264 -9.83 7.48 5.58
C VAL A 264 -9.65 6.10 4.95
N SER A 265 -10.76 5.41 4.66
CA SER A 265 -10.79 4.17 3.87
C SER A 265 -11.76 4.28 2.71
N LEU A 266 -11.41 3.64 1.58
CA LEU A 266 -12.23 3.52 0.39
C LEU A 266 -13.13 2.27 0.43
N THR A 267 -13.16 1.46 1.50
CA THR A 267 -13.96 0.21 1.50
C THR A 267 -15.43 0.44 1.15
N ASP A 268 -16.02 1.56 1.58
CA ASP A 268 -17.45 1.87 1.38
C ASP A 268 -17.72 3.08 0.45
N HIS A 269 -16.72 3.52 -0.32
CA HIS A 269 -16.85 4.76 -1.10
C HIS A 269 -18.03 4.73 -2.08
N TRP A 270 -18.29 3.58 -2.72
CA TRP A 270 -19.40 3.40 -3.67
C TRP A 270 -20.79 3.64 -3.08
N HIS A 271 -20.95 3.46 -1.76
CA HIS A 271 -22.25 3.56 -1.10
C HIS A 271 -22.45 4.90 -0.38
N HIS A 272 -21.36 5.59 -0.03
CA HIS A 272 -21.40 6.74 0.87
C HIS A 272 -20.79 8.03 0.30
N ALA A 273 -20.15 7.98 -0.87
CA ALA A 273 -19.69 9.19 -1.54
C ALA A 273 -20.85 10.17 -1.81
N PRO A 274 -20.76 11.45 -1.41
CA PRO A 274 -21.82 12.41 -1.68
C PRO A 274 -21.99 12.66 -3.18
N ALA A 275 -23.20 12.41 -3.70
CA ALA A 275 -23.47 12.44 -5.14
C ALA A 275 -23.11 13.78 -5.81
N GLY A 276 -23.37 14.91 -5.14
CA GLY A 276 -23.01 16.23 -5.66
C GLY A 276 -21.48 16.45 -5.73
N LEU A 277 -20.70 15.93 -4.78
CA LEU A 277 -19.23 15.93 -4.86
C LEU A 277 -18.74 15.02 -5.99
N THR A 278 -19.30 13.82 -6.12
CA THR A 278 -18.98 12.92 -7.23
C THR A 278 -19.25 13.59 -8.57
N LYS A 279 -20.41 14.25 -8.73
CA LYS A 279 -20.76 15.03 -9.94
C LYS A 279 -19.78 16.17 -10.19
N LEU A 280 -19.40 16.93 -9.16
CA LEU A 280 -18.41 18.01 -9.26
C LEU A 280 -17.05 17.49 -9.76
N LEU A 281 -16.61 16.35 -9.23
CA LEU A 281 -15.32 15.74 -9.56
C LEU A 281 -15.34 15.03 -10.92
N ASN A 282 -16.51 14.56 -11.38
CA ASN A 282 -16.66 13.95 -12.69
C ASN A 282 -16.64 14.98 -13.85
N GLN A 283 -16.65 16.28 -13.55
CA GLN A 283 -16.52 17.32 -14.57
C GLN A 283 -15.12 17.32 -15.18
N THR A 284 -15.04 17.48 -16.50
CA THR A 284 -13.77 17.68 -17.20
C THR A 284 -13.09 18.95 -16.69
N ARG A 285 -11.87 18.81 -16.15
CA ARG A 285 -11.10 19.90 -15.55
C ARG A 285 -9.71 19.98 -16.14
N ALA A 286 -9.14 21.18 -16.12
CA ALA A 286 -7.75 21.37 -16.44
C ALA A 286 -6.87 20.66 -15.39
N TYR A 287 -5.71 20.17 -15.82
CA TYR A 287 -4.73 19.58 -14.92
C TYR A 287 -4.29 20.61 -13.86
N GLY A 288 -4.25 20.21 -12.58
CA GLY A 288 -3.90 21.12 -11.48
C GLY A 288 -5.05 22.04 -11.05
N THR A 289 -6.30 21.73 -11.41
CA THR A 289 -7.46 22.51 -10.95
C THR A 289 -7.56 22.45 -9.44
N GLU A 290 -7.68 23.63 -8.82
CA GLU A 290 -7.89 23.80 -7.40
C GLU A 290 -9.38 24.07 -7.11
N LEU A 291 -9.94 23.33 -6.17
CA LEU A 291 -11.33 23.41 -5.72
C LEU A 291 -11.36 23.97 -4.29
N PRO A 292 -11.76 25.23 -4.09
CA PRO A 292 -11.87 25.82 -2.76
C PRO A 292 -12.92 25.13 -1.91
N ARG A 293 -12.74 25.12 -0.58
CA ARG A 293 -13.68 24.54 0.39
C ARG A 293 -15.13 24.99 0.16
N PRO A 294 -15.46 26.28 -0.08
CA PRO A 294 -16.85 26.67 -0.35
C PRO A 294 -17.49 25.98 -1.56
N THR A 295 -16.71 25.70 -2.60
CA THR A 295 -17.18 24.94 -3.78
C THR A 295 -17.47 23.49 -3.43
N LEU A 296 -16.60 22.88 -2.61
CA LEU A 296 -16.77 21.52 -2.12
C LEU A 296 -17.99 21.41 -1.18
N GLU A 297 -18.18 22.37 -0.26
CA GLU A 297 -19.33 22.44 0.63
C GLU A 297 -20.64 22.59 -0.15
N HIS A 298 -20.67 23.50 -1.12
CA HIS A 298 -21.83 23.67 -1.98
C HIS A 298 -22.17 22.37 -2.70
N ALA A 299 -21.20 21.74 -3.35
CA ALA A 299 -21.40 20.47 -4.04
C ALA A 299 -21.82 19.33 -3.10
N ARG A 300 -21.28 19.27 -1.87
CA ARG A 300 -21.65 18.24 -0.88
C ARG A 300 -23.12 18.32 -0.47
N THR A 301 -23.71 19.53 -0.48
CA THR A 301 -25.13 19.73 -0.16
C THR A 301 -26.08 19.48 -1.33
N GLN A 302 -25.57 19.38 -2.56
CA GLN A 302 -26.39 19.06 -3.72
C GLN A 302 -26.74 17.57 -3.71
N GLN A 303 -28.04 17.27 -3.80
CA GLN A 303 -28.51 15.91 -4.06
C GLN A 303 -28.20 15.53 -5.53
N ALA A 304 -28.25 14.23 -5.84
CA ALA A 304 -28.02 13.73 -7.21
C ALA A 304 -28.97 14.35 -8.25
N ASP A 305 -30.11 14.90 -7.79
CA ASP A 305 -31.13 15.52 -8.62
C ASP A 305 -30.87 17.01 -8.80
N ASP A 306 -30.15 17.31 -9.87
CA ASP A 306 -30.38 18.54 -10.65
C ASP A 306 -29.93 18.24 -12.09
N THR A 307 -30.86 17.72 -12.87
CA THR A 307 -30.77 17.66 -14.33
C THR A 307 -32.11 18.14 -14.89
N PRO A 308 -32.19 19.28 -15.59
CA PRO A 308 -33.06 19.38 -16.76
C PRO A 308 -32.44 18.62 -17.93
#